data_AF-A0A419NEX8-F1
#
_entry.id   AF-A0A419NEX8-F1
#
_cell.length_a   1.000
_cell.length_b   1.000
_cell.length_c   1.000
_cell.angle_alpha   90.00
_cell.angle_beta   90.00
_cell.angle_gamma   90.00
#
_symmetry.space_group_name_H-M   'P 1'
#
loop_
_entity.id
_entity.type
_entity.pdbx_description
1 polymer ?
#
loop_
_entity_poly.entity_id
_entity_poly.type
_entity_poly.pdbx_seq_one_letter_code
_entity_poly.pdbx_strand_id
1 'polypeptide(L)'
;MAFESQLKNRASRGRGNRSPFISFRMTVSGSTGAHVGKLTGLQGKDIDIEIDEDSKVLRIAQVEGGFKVGSNGAFSMSKKVFRTISPSQNLPRIIELNLS
;
A
#
# COMPACT_ATOMS: atom_id res chain seq x y z
N MET A 1 3.77 17.91 -5.23
CA MET A 1 4.02 16.88 -4.20
C MET A 1 2.76 16.76 -3.38
N ALA A 2 2.33 15.56 -3.01
CA ALA A 2 1.18 15.33 -2.13
C ALA A 2 1.61 14.33 -1.06
N PHE A 3 1.25 14.57 0.20
CA PHE A 3 1.67 13.77 1.36
C PHE A 3 0.45 13.06 1.94
N GLU A 4 0.54 11.76 2.22
CA GLU A 4 -0.61 11.00 2.73
C GLU A 4 -0.28 10.14 3.96
N SER A 5 -1.23 10.13 4.91
CA SER A 5 -1.31 9.28 6.12
C SER A 5 -2.65 8.51 6.08
N GLN A 6 -3.05 7.56 6.93
CA GLN A 6 -2.65 7.18 8.29
C GLN A 6 -3.15 5.74 8.54
N LEU A 7 -2.63 5.04 9.55
CA LEU A 7 -3.09 3.69 9.88
C LEU A 7 -4.56 3.63 10.40
N LYS A 8 -5.53 3.44 9.51
CA LYS A 8 -6.84 2.88 9.85
C LYS A 8 -7.00 1.48 9.26
N ASN A 9 -6.82 0.46 10.11
CA ASN A 9 -7.10 -0.94 9.77
C ASN A 9 -8.61 -1.12 9.59
N ARG A 10 -9.12 -0.93 8.36
CA ARG A 10 -10.51 -1.24 8.00
C ARG A 10 -10.60 -2.53 7.21
N ALA A 11 -11.40 -3.47 7.71
CA ALA A 11 -11.80 -4.68 7.00
C ALA A 11 -12.89 -4.37 5.95
N SER A 12 -12.58 -3.54 4.96
CA SER A 12 -13.56 -3.14 3.92
C SER A 12 -13.71 -4.22 2.84
N ARG A 13 -14.64 -5.15 3.06
CA ARG A 13 -15.25 -5.92 1.95
C ARG A 13 -16.18 -4.98 1.16
N GLY A 14 -15.72 -4.43 0.04
CA GLY A 14 -16.57 -3.57 -0.79
C GLY A 14 -15.97 -3.18 -2.14
N ARG A 15 -16.74 -3.34 -3.22
CA ARG A 15 -16.50 -2.65 -4.50
C ARG A 15 -16.82 -1.17 -4.29
N GLY A 16 -15.83 -0.29 -4.50
CA GLY A 16 -16.01 1.15 -4.37
C GLY A 16 -15.54 1.73 -3.02
N ASN A 17 -14.30 1.45 -2.62
CA ASN A 17 -13.64 2.24 -1.58
C ASN A 17 -13.56 3.69 -2.07
N ARG A 18 -14.23 4.62 -1.38
CA ARG A 18 -14.31 6.05 -1.74
C ARG A 18 -13.11 6.87 -1.26
N SER A 19 -12.21 6.24 -0.51
CA SER A 19 -10.94 6.78 -0.04
C SER A 19 -9.78 6.29 -0.92
N PRO A 20 -8.71 7.08 -1.09
CA PRO A 20 -7.43 6.54 -1.53
C PRO A 20 -6.97 5.48 -0.51
N PHE A 21 -6.34 4.42 -0.99
CA PHE A 21 -5.89 3.33 -0.12
C PHE A 21 -4.73 2.58 -0.75
N ILE A 22 -3.97 1.88 0.09
CA ILE A 22 -3.06 0.83 -0.32
C ILE A 22 -3.42 -0.45 0.43
N SER A 23 -3.39 -1.59 -0.25
CA SER A 23 -3.61 -2.90 0.35
C SER A 23 -2.43 -3.82 0.12
N PHE A 24 -2.13 -4.63 1.13
CA PHE A 24 -1.03 -5.59 1.15
C PHE A 24 -1.62 -6.97 1.38
N ARG A 25 -1.18 -7.97 0.62
CA ARG A 25 -1.56 -9.37 0.82
C ARG A 25 -0.36 -10.30 0.70
N MET A 26 -0.44 -11.41 1.42
CA MET A 26 0.39 -12.58 1.17
C MET A 26 -0.54 -13.79 0.99
N THR A 27 -0.30 -14.58 -0.04
CA THR A 27 -1.06 -15.83 -0.28
C THR A 27 -0.63 -16.92 0.70
N VAL A 28 -1.40 -18.02 0.75
CA VAL A 28 -1.03 -19.22 1.52
C VAL A 28 0.30 -19.82 1.06
N SER A 29 0.61 -19.75 -0.25
CA SER A 29 1.91 -20.11 -0.83
C SER A 29 3.05 -19.13 -0.50
N GLY A 30 2.77 -18.05 0.23
CA GLY A 30 3.75 -17.01 0.59
C GLY A 30 4.05 -16.01 -0.54
N SER A 31 3.30 -16.01 -1.64
CA SER A 31 3.45 -14.98 -2.69
C SER A 31 2.93 -13.65 -2.17
N THR A 32 3.80 -12.64 -2.15
CA THR A 32 3.51 -11.29 -1.65
C THR A 32 3.13 -10.34 -2.79
N GLY A 33 2.18 -9.45 -2.53
CA GLY A 33 1.81 -8.41 -3.48
C GLY A 33 0.96 -7.34 -2.82
N ALA A 34 0.86 -6.20 -3.48
CA ALA A 34 0.11 -5.05 -3.01
C ALA A 34 -0.70 -4.42 -4.14
N HIS A 35 -1.68 -3.60 -3.77
CA HIS A 35 -2.56 -2.92 -4.69
C HIS A 35 -2.89 -1.51 -4.20
N VAL A 36 -2.60 -0.51 -5.02
CA VAL A 36 -2.92 0.90 -4.76
C VAL A 36 -4.26 1.26 -5.42
N GLY A 37 -5.17 1.85 -4.65
CA GLY A 37 -6.47 2.32 -5.14
C GLY A 37 -6.35 3.47 -6.14
N LYS A 38 -7.21 3.48 -7.16
CA LYS A 38 -7.19 4.46 -8.27
C LYS A 38 -7.20 5.93 -7.81
N LEU A 39 -7.86 6.23 -6.68
CA LEU A 39 -7.98 7.58 -6.13
C LEU A 39 -6.65 8.18 -5.64
N THR A 40 -5.59 7.39 -5.48
CA THR A 40 -4.23 7.89 -5.18
C THR A 40 -3.55 8.59 -6.36
N GLY A 41 -3.99 8.36 -7.60
CA GLY A 41 -3.27 8.83 -8.79
C GLY A 41 -1.88 8.19 -8.99
N LEU A 42 -1.59 7.07 -8.32
CA LEU A 42 -0.30 6.35 -8.38
C LEU A 42 -0.31 5.09 -9.26
N GLN A 43 -1.44 4.74 -9.89
CA GLN A 43 -1.51 3.61 -10.83
C GLN A 43 -0.72 3.92 -12.11
N GLY A 44 0.07 2.97 -12.59
CA GLY A 44 0.94 3.15 -13.76
C GLY A 44 2.24 3.94 -13.50
N LYS A 45 2.61 4.18 -12.24
CA LYS A 45 3.80 4.94 -11.83
C LYS A 45 4.75 4.08 -11.00
N ASP A 46 6.00 4.53 -10.89
CA ASP A 46 6.95 3.99 -9.91
C ASP A 46 6.77 4.74 -8.57
N ILE A 47 6.72 4.00 -7.46
CA ILE A 47 6.48 4.54 -6.11
C ILE A 47 7.50 4.02 -5.09
N ASP A 48 7.76 4.80 -4.05
CA ASP A 48 8.39 4.30 -2.83
C ASP A 48 7.39 4.19 -1.67
N ILE A 49 7.74 3.40 -0.65
CA ILE A 49 6.93 3.12 0.53
C ILE A 49 7.79 3.28 1.78
N GLU A 50 7.54 4.37 2.52
CA GLU A 50 8.22 4.66 3.78
C GLU A 50 7.34 4.27 4.98
N ILE A 51 7.97 3.85 6.06
CA ILE A 51 7.33 3.69 7.38
C ILE A 51 7.99 4.68 8.31
N ASP A 52 7.24 5.68 8.74
CA ASP A 52 7.63 6.63 9.77
C ASP A 52 7.40 5.98 11.13
N GLU A 53 8.49 5.59 11.80
CA GLU A 53 8.42 4.85 13.06
C GLU A 53 7.96 5.71 14.23
N ASP A 54 8.15 7.03 14.21
CA ASP A 54 7.75 7.90 15.31
C ASP A 54 6.25 8.16 15.30
N SER A 55 5.71 8.55 14.15
CA SER A 55 4.27 8.81 13.95
C SER A 55 3.45 7.55 13.70
N LYS A 56 4.09 6.39 13.49
CA LYS A 56 3.47 5.12 13.09
C LYS A 56 2.62 5.27 11.83
N VAL A 57 3.16 5.95 10.81
CA VAL A 57 2.48 6.21 9.53
C VAL A 57 3.21 5.49 8.40
N LEU A 58 2.45 4.89 7.47
CA LEU A 58 2.97 4.46 6.18
C LEU A 58 2.72 5.58 5.16
N ARG A 59 3.77 6.03 4.48
CA ARG A 59 3.72 7.02 3.40
C ARG A 59 3.96 6.32 2.06
N ILE A 60 3.35 6.83 1.00
CA ILE A 60 3.68 6.44 -0.38
C ILE A 60 3.85 7.69 -1.24
N ALA A 61 4.87 7.67 -2.10
CA ALA A 61 5.20 8.80 -2.97
C ALA A 61 5.67 8.29 -4.35
N GLN A 62 5.48 9.10 -5.39
CA GLN A 62 6.05 8.80 -6.72
C GLN A 62 7.56 9.04 -6.69
N VAL A 63 8.35 8.01 -7.03
CA VAL A 63 9.82 8.03 -7.04
C VAL A 63 10.31 7.21 -8.23
N GLU A 64 11.22 7.76 -9.03
CA GLU A 64 11.85 7.03 -10.15
C GLU A 64 12.73 5.88 -9.63
N GLY A 65 12.58 4.69 -10.21
CA GLY A 65 13.31 3.49 -9.77
C GLY A 65 12.71 2.78 -8.54
N GLY A 66 11.56 3.22 -8.05
CA GLY A 66 10.80 2.55 -6.98
C GLY A 66 10.05 1.29 -7.43
N PHE A 67 9.07 0.87 -6.62
CA PHE A 67 8.12 -0.19 -6.97
C PHE A 67 7.24 0.22 -8.15
N LYS A 68 7.38 -0.48 -9.27
CA LYS A 68 6.56 -0.27 -10.46
C LYS A 68 5.11 -0.71 -10.26
N VAL A 69 4.19 0.25 -10.22
CA VAL A 69 2.76 0.01 -10.09
C VAL A 69 2.12 -0.20 -11.46
N GLY A 70 1.42 -1.32 -11.64
CA GLY A 70 0.65 -1.59 -12.86
C GLY A 70 -0.45 -0.55 -13.09
N SER A 71 -0.94 -0.44 -14.32
CA SER A 71 -2.09 0.41 -14.67
C SER A 71 -3.39 0.01 -13.96
N ASN A 72 -3.46 -1.22 -13.45
CA ASN A 72 -4.53 -1.74 -12.60
C ASN A 72 -4.29 -1.49 -11.09
N GLY A 73 -3.22 -0.81 -10.71
CA GLY A 73 -2.82 -0.55 -9.32
C GLY A 73 -2.06 -1.69 -8.62
N ALA A 74 -1.92 -2.86 -9.24
CA ALA A 74 -1.23 -3.99 -8.62
C ALA A 74 0.29 -3.90 -8.78
N PHE A 75 1.04 -4.34 -7.76
CA PHE A 75 2.49 -4.48 -7.82
C PHE A 75 3.00 -5.59 -6.89
N SER A 76 4.23 -6.04 -7.16
CA SER A 76 4.91 -7.09 -6.40
C SER A 76 5.96 -6.49 -5.47
N MET A 77 6.17 -7.13 -4.32
CA MET A 77 7.21 -6.75 -3.35
C MET A 77 7.83 -8.01 -2.74
N SER A 78 9.05 -7.89 -2.21
CA SER A 78 9.70 -9.01 -1.54
C SER A 78 9.01 -9.39 -0.23
N LYS A 79 9.17 -10.66 0.18
CA LYS A 79 8.71 -11.15 1.50
C LYS A 79 9.30 -10.32 2.66
N LYS A 80 10.54 -9.82 2.52
CA LYS A 80 11.20 -8.97 3.52
C LYS A 80 10.43 -7.66 3.72
N VAL A 81 10.14 -6.94 2.63
CA VAL A 81 9.39 -5.67 2.67
C VAL A 81 7.98 -5.87 3.21
N PHE A 82 7.28 -6.92 2.76
CA PHE A 82 5.95 -7.25 3.30
C PHE A 82 5.98 -7.51 4.82
N ARG A 83 7.02 -8.19 5.33
CA ARG A 83 7.17 -8.45 6.77
C ARG A 83 7.54 -7.20 7.58
N THR A 84 8.21 -6.21 7.00
CA THR A 84 8.37 -4.90 7.65
C THR A 84 7.02 -4.22 7.86
N ILE A 85 6.12 -4.31 6.88
CA ILE A 85 4.78 -3.65 6.90
C ILE A 85 3.75 -4.44 7.74
N SER A 86 3.77 -5.78 7.69
CA SER A 86 2.89 -6.66 8.47
C SER A 86 3.67 -7.81 9.12
N PRO A 87 4.42 -7.52 10.21
CA PRO A 87 5.31 -8.49 10.84
C PRO A 87 4.57 -9.70 11.41
N SER A 88 3.40 -9.48 12.02
CA SER A 88 2.71 -10.47 12.85
C SER A 88 1.54 -11.20 12.19
N GLN A 89 1.12 -10.83 10.98
CA GLN A 89 -0.09 -11.39 10.35
C GLN A 89 0.07 -11.63 8.85
N ASN A 90 -0.35 -12.81 8.39
CA ASN A 90 -0.48 -13.18 6.98
C ASN A 90 -1.81 -12.68 6.36
N LEU A 91 -2.65 -12.01 7.15
CA LEU A 91 -3.94 -11.49 6.70
C LEU A 91 -3.74 -10.28 5.77
N PRO A 92 -4.59 -10.11 4.73
CA PRO A 92 -4.59 -8.89 3.94
C PRO A 92 -4.86 -7.66 4.81
N ARG A 93 -4.01 -6.64 4.69
CA ARG A 93 -4.23 -5.33 5.32
C ARG A 93 -4.61 -4.30 4.29
N ILE A 94 -5.52 -3.40 4.65
CA ILE A 94 -5.89 -2.22 3.88
C ILE A 94 -5.61 -1.02 4.78
N ILE A 95 -4.86 -0.06 4.23
CA ILE A 95 -4.54 1.22 4.86
C ILE A 95 -5.23 2.30 4.03
N GLU A 96 -6.18 3.00 4.63
CA GLU A 96 -6.73 4.23 4.04
C GLU A 96 -5.66 5.32 4.06
N LEU A 97 -5.61 6.10 2.98
CA LEU A 97 -4.70 7.22 2.81
C LEU A 97 -5.51 8.54 2.88
N ASN A 98 -4.83 9.67 3.06
CA ASN A 98 -5.40 11.00 3.23
C ASN A 98 -4.67 11.95 2.28
N LEU A 99 -5.27 12.20 1.10
CA LEU A 99 -4.81 13.21 0.14
C LEU A 99 -4.73 14.60 0.83
N SER A 100 -3.51 15.14 0.99
CA SER A 100 -3.26 16.53 1.40
C SER A 100 -3.10 17.47 0.20
#